data_AF-A0AAD4WV75-F1
#
_entry.id   AF-A0AAD4WV75-F1
#
_cell.length_a   1.000
_cell.length_b   1.000
_cell.length_c   1.000
_cell.angle_alpha   90.00
_cell.angle_beta   90.00
_cell.angle_gamma   90.00
#
_symmetry.space_group_name_H-M   'P 1'
#
loop_
_entity.id
_entity.type
_entity.pdbx_description
1 polymer ?
#
loop_
_entity_poly.entity_id
_entity_poly.type
_entity_poly.pdbx_seq_one_letter_code
_entity_poly.pdbx_strand_id
1 'polypeptide(L)'
;MGISRDSMHKRRATGGKKKAWRKKRKYELGRQPANTKLSSNKTVRRIRVRGGNVKWRALRTQTLVKSAIVQVDAAPFKQWYLQHYGVEIGRKKKTAAAAKKDAPEEGEVTTEEAKKSNHVARKLEKRQQGRTLDAHIEEQFGGGRLLACISSRPGQCGRADGYILEGKELEFYMKKLQRKKGKGAGAAA
;
A
#
# COMPACT_ATOMS: atom_id res chain seq x y z
N MET A 1 -13.41 -5.54 34.30
CA MET A 1 -13.68 -5.69 32.84
C MET A 1 -13.41 -4.37 32.14
N GLY A 2 -12.72 -4.36 31.00
CA GLY A 2 -12.34 -3.14 30.28
C GLY A 2 -13.41 -2.57 29.35
N ILE A 3 -12.99 -2.25 28.11
CA ILE A 3 -13.85 -1.74 27.02
C ILE A 3 -15.04 -2.67 26.80
N SER A 4 -16.23 -2.10 26.59
CA SER A 4 -17.46 -2.81 26.20
C SER A 4 -17.95 -2.34 24.84
N ARG A 5 -18.70 -3.19 24.15
CA ARG A 5 -19.34 -2.91 22.85
C ARG A 5 -20.87 -2.85 22.93
N ASP A 6 -21.44 -2.83 24.13
CA ASP A 6 -22.87 -2.61 24.34
C ASP A 6 -23.34 -1.22 23.87
N SER A 7 -24.66 -1.02 23.76
CA SER A 7 -25.29 0.28 23.47
C SER A 7 -26.02 0.87 24.69
N MET A 8 -25.87 0.26 25.87
CA MET A 8 -26.57 0.64 27.10
C MET A 8 -25.97 1.89 27.74
N HIS A 9 -24.65 2.06 27.63
CA HIS A 9 -23.95 3.26 28.10
C HIS A 9 -24.22 4.51 27.23
N LYS A 10 -24.86 4.36 26.06
CA LYS A 10 -25.25 5.48 25.19
C LYS A 10 -26.67 5.96 25.51
N ARG A 11 -26.93 7.27 25.32
CA ARG A 11 -28.27 7.89 25.42
C ARG A 11 -29.29 7.22 24.47
N ARG A 12 -30.58 7.48 24.70
CA ARG A 12 -31.67 7.20 23.74
C ARG A 12 -31.56 8.14 22.54
N ALA A 13 -32.27 7.84 21.44
CA ALA A 13 -32.39 8.76 20.31
C ALA A 13 -33.00 10.12 20.75
N THR A 14 -33.98 10.08 21.66
CA THR A 14 -34.58 11.23 22.34
C THR A 14 -33.68 11.92 23.37
N GLY A 15 -32.35 11.74 23.31
CA GLY A 15 -31.37 12.29 24.25
C GLY A 15 -31.40 11.71 25.68
N GLY A 16 -32.50 11.07 26.10
CA GLY A 16 -32.70 10.57 27.47
C GLY A 16 -31.62 9.58 27.94
N LYS A 17 -31.22 9.69 29.22
CA LYS A 17 -30.26 8.77 29.87
C LYS A 17 -30.88 7.37 30.02
N LYS A 18 -30.10 6.31 29.85
CA LYS A 18 -30.54 4.92 30.12
C LYS A 18 -30.05 4.50 31.51
N LYS A 19 -30.92 3.84 32.30
CA LYS A 19 -30.52 3.16 33.55
C LYS A 19 -29.82 1.84 33.17
N ALA A 20 -28.66 1.57 33.77
CA ALA A 20 -27.99 0.30 33.60
C ALA A 20 -28.67 -0.77 34.45
N TRP A 21 -29.35 -1.73 33.81
CA TRP A 21 -30.06 -2.83 34.47
C TRP A 21 -29.20 -4.07 34.73
N ARG A 22 -27.99 -4.13 34.16
CA ARG A 22 -27.04 -5.24 34.35
C ARG A 22 -25.59 -4.79 34.25
N LYS A 23 -24.70 -5.61 34.83
CA LYS A 23 -23.24 -5.52 34.64
C LYS A 23 -22.85 -5.93 33.21
N LYS A 24 -21.68 -5.47 32.74
CA LYS A 24 -21.07 -5.87 31.44
C LYS A 24 -20.94 -7.40 31.33
N ARG A 25 -21.10 -7.97 30.13
CA ARG A 25 -20.98 -9.42 29.88
C ARG A 25 -19.74 -9.76 29.03
N LYS A 26 -19.21 -10.98 29.20
CA LYS A 26 -17.97 -11.45 28.55
C LYS A 26 -18.05 -11.45 27.01
N TYR A 27 -19.23 -11.63 26.42
CA TYR A 27 -19.42 -11.57 24.97
C TYR A 27 -19.41 -10.13 24.39
N GLU A 28 -19.54 -9.11 25.24
CA GLU A 28 -19.55 -7.69 24.85
C GLU A 28 -18.14 -7.07 24.83
N LEU A 29 -17.10 -7.84 25.17
CA LEU A 29 -15.77 -7.28 25.41
C LEU A 29 -15.19 -6.60 24.15
N GLY A 30 -14.70 -5.38 24.34
CA GLY A 30 -13.72 -4.77 23.46
C GLY A 30 -12.31 -5.20 23.86
N ARG A 31 -11.37 -5.10 22.91
CA ARG A 31 -9.93 -5.12 23.19
C ARG A 31 -9.34 -3.81 22.67
N GLN A 32 -8.29 -3.30 23.31
CA GLN A 32 -7.54 -2.14 22.80
C GLN A 32 -7.19 -2.32 21.32
N PRO A 33 -7.12 -1.27 20.49
CA PRO A 33 -6.73 -1.41 19.09
C PRO A 33 -5.32 -2.01 18.97
N ALA A 34 -4.99 -2.56 17.80
CA ALA A 34 -3.64 -3.09 17.58
C ALA A 34 -2.60 -1.97 17.37
N ASN A 35 -3.05 -0.79 16.90
CA ASN A 35 -2.20 0.30 16.41
C ASN A 35 -1.03 -0.25 15.60
N THR A 36 -1.39 -1.05 14.59
CA THR A 36 -0.47 -1.76 13.71
C THR A 36 0.30 -0.78 12.84
N LYS A 37 1.56 -1.11 12.57
CA LYS A 37 2.54 -0.15 12.09
C LYS A 37 3.66 -0.82 11.23
N LEU A 38 4.65 -0.08 10.70
CA LEU A 38 5.79 -0.53 9.86
C LEU A 38 7.13 -0.81 10.60
N SER A 39 7.75 -1.97 10.42
CA SER A 39 9.08 -2.24 11.01
C SER A 39 9.82 -3.31 10.21
N SER A 40 11.15 -3.25 10.22
CA SER A 40 12.02 -4.36 9.80
C SER A 40 11.72 -5.66 10.56
N ASN A 41 11.32 -5.55 11.83
CA ASN A 41 11.05 -6.68 12.70
C ASN A 41 9.56 -7.10 12.67
N LYS A 42 9.27 -8.21 11.98
CA LYS A 42 7.93 -8.81 11.81
C LYS A 42 7.33 -9.35 13.13
N THR A 43 6.89 -8.46 14.01
CA THR A 43 6.26 -8.82 15.29
C THR A 43 4.75 -9.01 15.14
N VAL A 44 4.27 -10.27 15.10
CA VAL A 44 2.83 -10.61 15.05
C VAL A 44 2.41 -11.41 16.28
N ARG A 45 1.47 -10.89 17.10
CA ARG A 45 0.95 -11.60 18.29
C ARG A 45 -0.38 -12.32 17.99
N ARG A 46 -0.48 -13.55 18.51
CA ARG A 46 -1.65 -14.44 18.49
C ARG A 46 -2.64 -14.07 19.60
N ILE A 47 -3.95 -14.00 19.32
CA ILE A 47 -5.00 -13.71 20.31
C ILE A 47 -6.19 -14.67 20.14
N ARG A 48 -6.54 -15.41 21.19
CA ARG A 48 -7.77 -16.23 21.25
C ARG A 48 -9.02 -15.34 21.37
N VAL A 49 -10.08 -15.71 20.66
CA VAL A 49 -11.40 -15.04 20.65
C VAL A 49 -12.52 -16.01 21.08
N ARG A 50 -13.79 -15.58 21.01
CA ARG A 50 -14.95 -16.45 21.29
C ARG A 50 -15.00 -17.60 20.26
N GLY A 51 -15.42 -18.79 20.70
CA GLY A 51 -15.52 -19.98 19.84
C GLY A 51 -14.19 -20.66 19.53
N GLY A 52 -13.20 -20.58 20.43
CA GLY A 52 -11.88 -21.22 20.27
C GLY A 52 -10.93 -20.53 19.28
N ASN A 53 -11.49 -19.90 18.24
CA ASN A 53 -10.82 -19.22 17.15
C ASN A 53 -9.72 -18.22 17.56
N VAL A 54 -8.84 -17.93 16.61
CA VAL A 54 -7.64 -17.09 16.76
C VAL A 54 -7.68 -15.88 15.82
N LYS A 55 -7.10 -14.76 16.25
CA LYS A 55 -6.78 -13.59 15.41
C LYS A 55 -5.34 -13.14 15.63
N TRP A 56 -4.81 -12.39 14.66
CA TRP A 56 -3.41 -11.96 14.62
C TRP A 56 -3.29 -10.42 14.66
N ARG A 57 -2.22 -9.90 15.26
CA ARG A 57 -1.94 -8.45 15.35
C ARG A 57 -0.46 -8.13 15.12
N ALA A 58 -0.15 -7.30 14.13
CA ALA A 58 1.17 -6.65 14.00
C ALA A 58 1.22 -5.29 14.74
N LEU A 59 2.41 -4.82 15.19
CA LEU A 59 2.52 -3.91 16.36
C LEU A 59 3.62 -2.77 16.39
N ARG A 60 4.53 -2.57 15.40
CA ARG A 60 5.63 -1.54 15.36
C ARG A 60 5.84 -1.01 13.94
N THR A 61 6.16 0.24 13.53
CA THR A 61 6.18 1.66 14.00
C THR A 61 5.74 2.57 12.79
N GLN A 62 5.00 3.69 12.91
CA GLN A 62 4.18 4.36 11.84
C GLN A 62 2.90 3.61 11.37
N THR A 63 1.71 4.23 11.41
CA THR A 63 0.41 3.50 11.53
C THR A 63 -0.24 3.01 10.22
N LEU A 64 -0.38 1.69 10.07
CA LEU A 64 -1.07 1.03 8.95
C LEU A 64 -2.51 0.61 9.32
N VAL A 65 -3.47 1.00 8.49
CA VAL A 65 -4.90 0.69 8.62
C VAL A 65 -5.51 0.30 7.26
N LYS A 66 -6.73 -0.26 7.25
CA LYS A 66 -7.45 -0.45 5.99
C LYS A 66 -7.69 0.92 5.31
N SER A 67 -7.51 0.96 4.00
CA SER A 67 -7.59 2.16 3.16
C SER A 67 -6.56 3.25 3.52
N ALA A 68 -5.45 2.86 4.16
CA ALA A 68 -4.25 3.68 4.17
C ALA A 68 -3.58 3.63 2.80
N ILE A 69 -3.21 4.81 2.27
CA ILE A 69 -2.36 4.91 1.08
C ILE A 69 -0.90 4.88 1.52
N VAL A 70 -0.10 4.05 0.87
CA VAL A 70 1.31 3.82 1.15
C VAL A 70 2.13 3.89 -0.13
N GLN A 71 3.43 4.13 -0.01
CA GLN A 71 4.40 3.94 -1.10
C GLN A 71 5.02 2.55 -1.01
N VAL A 72 5.02 1.83 -2.12
CA VAL A 72 5.60 0.49 -2.29
C VAL A 72 6.79 0.59 -3.24
N ASP A 73 7.76 -0.30 -3.09
CA ASP A 73 8.87 -0.45 -4.05
C ASP A 73 8.35 -0.87 -5.43
N ALA A 74 8.86 -0.23 -6.48
CA ALA A 74 8.52 -0.53 -7.87
C ALA A 74 9.40 -1.65 -8.48
N ALA A 75 10.56 -1.98 -7.90
CA ALA A 75 11.54 -2.86 -8.53
C ALA A 75 11.02 -4.28 -8.88
N PRO A 76 10.26 -4.99 -8.01
CA PRO A 76 9.72 -6.31 -8.36
C PRO A 76 8.75 -6.26 -9.55
N PHE A 77 7.98 -5.17 -9.66
CA PHE A 77 7.03 -4.97 -10.76
C PHE A 77 7.74 -4.63 -12.07
N LYS A 78 8.85 -3.86 -12.03
CA LYS A 78 9.73 -3.65 -13.19
C LYS A 78 10.34 -4.96 -13.68
N GLN A 79 10.87 -5.79 -12.77
CA GLN A 79 11.46 -7.08 -13.11
C GLN A 79 10.45 -8.01 -13.80
N TRP A 80 9.23 -8.12 -13.24
CA TRP A 80 8.16 -8.90 -13.85
C TRP A 80 7.77 -8.37 -15.23
N TYR A 81 7.64 -7.05 -15.40
CA TYR A 81 7.24 -6.46 -16.68
C TYR A 81 8.31 -6.64 -17.76
N LEU A 82 9.60 -6.52 -17.41
CA LEU A 82 10.72 -6.82 -18.30
C LEU A 82 10.69 -8.28 -18.76
N GLN A 83 10.44 -9.22 -17.84
CA GLN A 83 10.27 -10.65 -18.17
C GLN A 83 9.02 -10.93 -19.02
N HIS A 84 7.94 -10.16 -18.83
CA HIS A 84 6.68 -10.38 -19.52
C HIS A 84 6.68 -9.79 -20.95
N TYR A 85 7.11 -8.55 -21.11
CA TYR A 85 7.02 -7.80 -22.38
C TYR A 85 8.36 -7.64 -23.10
N GLY A 86 9.50 -7.93 -22.45
CA GLY A 86 10.84 -7.73 -23.00
C GLY A 86 11.27 -6.27 -23.05
N VAL A 87 10.63 -5.38 -22.29
CA VAL A 87 10.86 -3.92 -22.31
C VAL A 87 10.93 -3.38 -20.88
N GLU A 88 11.84 -2.44 -20.61
CA GLU A 88 11.96 -1.75 -19.32
C GLU A 88 10.97 -0.59 -19.17
N ILE A 89 10.42 -0.38 -17.95
CA ILE A 89 9.62 0.82 -17.62
C ILE A 89 10.43 1.77 -16.74
N GLY A 90 10.24 3.08 -16.96
CA GLY A 90 10.75 4.11 -16.05
C GLY A 90 12.25 4.30 -16.17
N ARG A 91 12.81 4.07 -17.37
CA ARG A 91 14.05 4.76 -17.77
C ARG A 91 13.78 6.25 -17.67
N LYS A 92 14.45 6.96 -16.75
CA LYS A 92 14.36 8.43 -16.68
C LYS A 92 14.79 8.98 -18.03
N LYS A 93 13.89 9.70 -18.71
CA LYS A 93 14.17 10.34 -19.99
C LYS A 93 15.27 11.38 -19.73
N LYS A 94 16.53 11.06 -20.06
CA LYS A 94 17.65 12.02 -19.97
C LYS A 94 17.31 13.19 -20.89
N THR A 95 16.88 14.31 -20.31
CA THR A 95 16.78 15.59 -21.01
C THR A 95 18.17 15.91 -21.57
N ALA A 96 18.24 16.27 -22.85
CA ALA A 96 19.47 16.27 -23.66
C ALA A 96 20.54 17.34 -23.28
N ALA A 97 20.45 17.92 -22.08
CA ALA A 97 21.34 18.94 -21.54
C ALA A 97 22.38 18.40 -20.54
N ALA A 98 22.27 17.14 -20.08
CA ALA A 98 23.12 16.55 -19.03
C ALA A 98 24.13 15.52 -19.57
N ALA A 99 24.79 15.84 -20.69
CA ALA A 99 25.71 14.95 -21.39
C ALA A 99 27.20 15.29 -21.15
N LYS A 100 27.65 15.30 -19.89
CA LYS A 100 29.07 15.20 -19.48
C LYS A 100 29.20 14.97 -17.97
N LYS A 101 30.26 14.24 -17.59
CA LYS A 101 30.73 13.90 -16.23
C LYS A 101 29.98 12.83 -15.42
N ASP A 102 30.36 11.58 -15.70
CA ASP A 102 31.06 10.67 -14.76
C ASP A 102 30.48 10.39 -13.36
N ALA A 103 29.79 9.24 -13.23
CA ALA A 103 29.98 8.25 -12.16
C ALA A 103 29.21 6.95 -12.52
N PRO A 104 29.79 5.74 -12.34
CA PRO A 104 29.04 4.50 -12.52
C PRO A 104 28.28 4.12 -11.24
N GLU A 105 26.94 4.05 -11.31
CA GLU A 105 26.15 3.35 -10.30
C GLU A 105 25.82 1.92 -10.76
N GLU A 106 26.25 0.98 -9.93
CA GLU A 106 25.82 -0.42 -9.84
C GLU A 106 24.37 -0.67 -10.32
N GLY A 107 24.19 -1.67 -11.19
CA GLY A 107 22.86 -2.11 -11.65
C GLY A 107 22.53 -1.83 -13.11
N GLU A 108 23.52 -1.49 -13.95
CA GLU A 108 23.37 -1.57 -15.41
C GLU A 108 23.24 -3.03 -15.84
N VAL A 109 22.01 -3.55 -15.79
CA VAL A 109 21.64 -4.72 -16.59
C VAL A 109 21.66 -4.27 -18.04
N THR A 110 22.83 -4.43 -18.67
CA THR A 110 22.96 -4.35 -20.11
C THR A 110 21.91 -5.26 -20.74
N THR A 111 21.02 -4.69 -21.54
CA THR A 111 20.18 -5.48 -22.44
C THR A 111 21.04 -5.95 -23.60
N GLU A 112 22.00 -6.83 -23.31
CA GLU A 112 22.52 -7.74 -24.32
C GLU A 112 21.34 -8.46 -24.94
N GLU A 113 21.27 -8.48 -26.27
CA GLU A 113 20.25 -9.19 -27.00
C GLU A 113 20.56 -10.70 -27.01
N ALA A 114 20.54 -11.30 -25.82
CA ALA A 114 20.61 -12.73 -25.63
C ALA A 114 19.64 -13.41 -26.59
N LYS A 115 20.18 -14.21 -27.52
CA LYS A 115 19.49 -14.71 -28.73
C LYS A 115 18.31 -15.60 -28.35
N LYS A 116 17.14 -14.97 -28.19
CA LYS A 116 15.86 -15.62 -27.88
C LYS A 116 15.44 -16.46 -29.09
N SER A 117 14.92 -17.66 -28.84
CA SER A 117 14.37 -18.49 -29.93
C SER A 117 13.16 -17.81 -30.58
N ASN A 118 12.94 -18.06 -31.87
CA ASN A 118 11.86 -17.45 -32.66
C ASN A 118 10.47 -17.63 -32.02
N HIS A 119 10.27 -18.73 -31.27
CA HIS A 119 9.05 -18.98 -30.51
C HIS A 119 8.85 -18.02 -29.32
N VAL A 120 9.93 -17.55 -28.69
CA VAL A 120 9.90 -16.54 -27.62
C VAL A 120 9.73 -15.14 -28.23
N ALA A 121 10.42 -14.81 -29.32
CA ALA A 121 10.26 -13.53 -30.04
C ALA A 121 8.78 -13.30 -30.42
N ARG A 122 8.17 -14.25 -31.13
CA ARG A 122 6.76 -14.24 -31.52
C ARG A 122 5.78 -14.14 -30.33
N LYS A 123 6.16 -14.66 -29.15
CA LYS A 123 5.37 -14.52 -27.91
C LYS A 123 5.49 -13.11 -27.30
N LEU A 124 6.64 -12.44 -27.43
CA LEU A 124 6.83 -11.06 -26.96
C LEU A 124 6.11 -10.08 -27.89
N GLU A 125 6.26 -10.21 -29.21
CA GLU A 125 5.53 -9.42 -30.22
C GLU A 125 4.02 -9.41 -29.97
N LYS A 126 3.40 -10.60 -29.82
CA LYS A 126 1.96 -10.73 -29.55
C LYS A 126 1.53 -10.09 -28.23
N ARG A 127 2.42 -9.96 -27.23
CA ARG A 127 2.14 -9.23 -25.97
C ARG A 127 2.30 -7.73 -26.14
N GLN A 128 3.22 -7.28 -26.98
CA GLN A 128 3.48 -5.86 -27.21
C GLN A 128 2.35 -5.16 -27.98
N GLN A 129 1.61 -5.89 -28.82
CA GLN A 129 0.47 -5.36 -29.61
C GLN A 129 -0.61 -4.63 -28.77
N GLY A 130 -0.87 -5.06 -27.54
CA GLY A 130 -1.86 -4.44 -26.64
C GLY A 130 -1.26 -3.57 -25.52
N ARG A 131 0.02 -3.20 -25.60
CA ARG A 131 0.82 -2.72 -24.47
C ARG A 131 0.71 -1.21 -24.21
N THR A 132 -0.40 -0.80 -23.60
CA THR A 132 -0.63 0.57 -23.08
C THR A 132 -0.32 0.69 -21.58
N LEU A 133 0.09 1.88 -21.13
CA LEU A 133 0.35 2.21 -19.72
C LEU A 133 -0.18 3.62 -19.42
N ASP A 134 -0.66 3.86 -18.19
CA ASP A 134 -1.07 5.20 -17.75
C ASP A 134 0.15 6.07 -17.43
N ALA A 135 0.12 7.34 -17.86
CA ALA A 135 1.25 8.26 -17.69
C ALA A 135 1.64 8.48 -16.22
N HIS A 136 0.68 8.51 -15.29
CA HIS A 136 0.97 8.67 -13.85
C HIS A 136 1.59 7.41 -13.23
N ILE A 137 1.33 6.23 -13.82
CA ILE A 137 1.96 4.96 -13.43
C ILE A 137 3.40 4.92 -13.96
N GLU A 138 3.63 5.32 -15.22
CA GLU A 138 4.97 5.41 -15.80
C GLU A 138 5.86 6.42 -15.05
N GLU A 139 5.32 7.58 -14.65
CA GLU A 139 6.00 8.56 -13.79
C GLU A 139 6.45 7.92 -12.46
N GLN A 140 5.56 7.18 -11.79
CA GLN A 140 5.87 6.49 -10.53
C GLN A 140 6.90 5.36 -10.69
N PHE A 141 6.91 4.66 -11.82
CA PHE A 141 8.00 3.74 -12.17
C PHE A 141 9.33 4.48 -12.37
N GLY A 142 9.32 5.68 -12.96
CA GLY A 142 10.50 6.57 -13.03
C GLY A 142 10.98 7.06 -11.66
N GLY A 143 10.06 7.26 -10.71
CA GLY A 143 10.33 7.59 -9.31
C GLY A 143 10.68 6.39 -8.41
N GLY A 144 10.58 5.15 -8.91
CA GLY A 144 10.88 3.92 -8.15
C GLY A 144 9.91 3.59 -7.01
N ARG A 145 8.79 4.32 -6.89
CA ARG A 145 7.81 4.16 -5.79
C ARG A 145 6.39 4.26 -6.32
N LEU A 146 5.62 3.17 -6.17
CA LEU A 146 4.21 3.11 -6.56
C LEU A 146 3.30 3.43 -5.37
N LEU A 147 2.22 4.19 -5.59
CA LEU A 147 1.18 4.41 -4.60
C LEU A 147 0.22 3.21 -4.55
N ALA A 148 -0.08 2.72 -3.36
CA ALA A 148 -0.92 1.54 -3.13
C ALA A 148 -1.89 1.73 -1.95
N CYS A 149 -3.01 1.02 -1.98
CA CYS A 149 -4.07 1.05 -0.99
C CYS A 149 -4.14 -0.27 -0.20
N ILE A 150 -4.01 -0.22 1.13
CA ILE A 150 -4.11 -1.42 1.99
C ILE A 150 -5.57 -1.87 2.09
N SER A 151 -5.93 -2.97 1.44
CA SER A 151 -7.30 -3.53 1.46
C SER A 151 -7.58 -4.40 2.70
N SER A 152 -6.52 -4.96 3.28
CA SER A 152 -6.52 -5.86 4.44
C SER A 152 -6.77 -5.15 5.79
N ARG A 153 -6.73 -5.90 6.91
CA ARG A 153 -6.92 -5.36 8.27
C ARG A 153 -5.79 -5.83 9.21
N PRO A 154 -4.61 -5.18 9.18
CA PRO A 154 -3.41 -5.64 9.89
C PRO A 154 -3.58 -5.94 11.39
N GLY A 155 -4.44 -5.19 12.08
CA GLY A 155 -4.80 -5.41 13.49
C GLY A 155 -5.78 -6.56 13.77
N GLN A 156 -6.11 -7.39 12.76
CA GLN A 156 -6.98 -8.57 12.87
C GLN A 156 -6.44 -9.79 12.10
N CYS A 157 -5.86 -9.60 10.91
CA CYS A 157 -5.26 -10.68 10.11
C CYS A 157 -3.73 -10.79 10.24
N GLY A 158 -3.04 -9.79 10.81
CA GLY A 158 -1.58 -9.79 10.92
C GLY A 158 -0.82 -9.57 9.61
N ARG A 159 -1.52 -9.23 8.51
CA ARG A 159 -0.97 -8.95 7.18
C ARG A 159 -1.35 -7.53 6.71
N ALA A 160 -0.61 -6.99 5.74
CA ALA A 160 -0.78 -5.64 5.20
C ALA A 160 -1.01 -5.64 3.68
N ASP A 161 -1.75 -6.65 3.21
CA ASP A 161 -2.08 -6.87 1.80
C ASP A 161 -2.94 -5.71 1.24
N GLY A 162 -2.77 -5.41 -0.06
CA GLY A 162 -3.33 -4.27 -0.76
C GLY A 162 -3.18 -4.36 -2.28
N TYR A 163 -3.48 -3.26 -3.00
CA TYR A 163 -3.39 -3.14 -4.46
C TYR A 163 -2.78 -1.78 -4.85
N ILE A 164 -2.16 -1.70 -6.04
CA ILE A 164 -1.62 -0.44 -6.59
C ILE A 164 -2.78 0.47 -7.02
N LEU A 165 -2.67 1.78 -6.80
CA LEU A 165 -3.65 2.76 -7.26
C LEU A 165 -3.48 3.02 -8.76
N GLU A 166 -4.57 2.93 -9.52
CA GLU A 166 -4.57 3.10 -10.98
C GLU A 166 -5.66 4.10 -11.44
N GLY A 167 -5.44 4.72 -12.60
CA GLY A 167 -6.37 5.63 -13.28
C GLY A 167 -7.03 6.67 -12.36
N LYS A 168 -8.37 6.75 -12.41
CA LYS A 168 -9.16 7.76 -11.66
C LYS A 168 -9.00 7.69 -10.15
N GLU A 169 -8.71 6.51 -9.57
CA GLU A 169 -8.45 6.41 -8.13
C GLU A 169 -7.09 7.02 -7.78
N LEU A 170 -6.06 6.73 -8.60
CA LEU A 170 -4.74 7.34 -8.47
C LEU A 170 -4.79 8.86 -8.58
N GLU A 171 -5.43 9.40 -9.63
CA GLU A 171 -5.62 10.85 -9.81
C GLU A 171 -6.19 11.52 -8.55
N PHE A 172 -7.25 10.93 -7.99
CA PHE A 172 -7.97 11.46 -6.83
C PHE A 172 -7.09 11.51 -5.58
N TYR A 173 -6.25 10.49 -5.37
CA TYR A 173 -5.30 10.49 -4.26
C TYR A 173 -4.07 11.40 -4.51
N MET A 174 -3.57 11.50 -5.75
CA MET A 174 -2.51 12.47 -6.12
C MET A 174 -2.97 13.91 -5.87
N LYS A 175 -4.15 14.29 -6.38
CA LYS A 175 -4.77 15.61 -6.19
C LYS A 175 -4.97 15.93 -4.69
N LYS A 176 -5.34 14.94 -3.88
CA LYS A 176 -5.42 15.07 -2.40
C LYS A 176 -4.05 15.24 -1.73
N LEU A 177 -3.03 14.50 -2.16
CA LEU A 177 -1.67 14.59 -1.61
C LEU A 177 -1.03 15.96 -1.91
N GLN A 178 -1.12 16.42 -3.16
CA GLN A 178 -0.69 17.75 -3.59
C GLN A 178 -1.35 18.86 -2.76
N ARG A 179 -2.69 18.85 -2.65
CA ARG A 179 -3.44 19.83 -1.85
C ARG A 179 -3.07 19.79 -0.36
N LYS A 180 -2.75 18.63 0.20
CA LYS A 180 -2.25 18.51 1.58
C LYS A 180 -0.84 19.09 1.73
N LYS A 181 0.06 18.86 0.77
CA LYS A 181 1.43 19.43 0.78
C LYS A 181 1.39 20.96 0.71
N GLY A 182 0.58 21.53 -0.20
CA GLY A 182 0.41 22.99 -0.31
C GLY A 182 -0.10 23.64 0.98
N LYS A 183 -1.13 23.04 1.62
CA LYS A 183 -1.63 23.52 2.93
C LYS A 183 -0.66 23.31 4.10
N GLY A 184 0.34 22.44 3.96
CA GLY A 184 1.39 22.26 4.97
C GLY A 184 2.48 23.33 4.92
N ALA A 185 2.79 23.85 3.73
CA ALA A 185 3.79 24.91 3.56
C ALA A 185 3.32 26.25 4.14
N GLY A 186 2.07 26.65 3.86
CA GLY A 186 1.45 27.87 4.39
C GLY A 186 0.96 27.79 5.85
N ALA A 187 1.50 26.86 6.64
CA ALA A 187 1.21 26.70 8.07
C ALA A 187 2.50 26.46 8.90
N ALA A 188 3.66 26.78 8.30
CA ALA A 188 5.00 26.69 8.88
C ALA A 188 5.81 27.98 8.57
N ALA A 189 5.08 29.08 8.36
CA ALA A 189 5.52 30.45 8.18
C ALA A 189 4.53 31.34 8.95
#